data_AF-A0A959H7E9-F1
#
_entry.id   AF-A0A959H7E9-F1
#
_cell.length_a   1.000
_cell.length_b   1.000
_cell.length_c   1.000
_cell.angle_alpha   90.00
_cell.angle_beta   90.00
_cell.angle_gamma   90.00
#
_symmetry.space_group_name_H-M   'P 1'
#
loop_
_entity.id
_entity.type
_entity.pdbx_description
1 polymer ?
#
loop_
_entity_poly.entity_id
_entity_poly.type
_entity_poly.pdbx_seq_one_letter_code
_entity_poly.pdbx_strand_id
1 'polypeptide(L)'
;KGLDENLLKGKILLNLDSEEDDELTIGCAGGIDTNTHMNYMEVTSDQGTEGFLIKVKGLKGGHSGLDIHLGRGNANKLMNRLLYKTTYPFGLRVSSIDGGSLRNAIPRESVALVAIDGAKKDDFLREFSRRKADIQQEFKSIEPGLSITLEEMHAPVKVMRAEGQEKMLNAIYAVPNGVWRMAPDIPGLVETSSSLARVIVKDGEFVT
;
A
#
# COMPACT_ATOMS: atom_id res chain seq x y z
N LYS A 1 -4.65 19.56 25.51
CA LYS A 1 -4.67 20.84 26.25
C LYS A 1 -3.97 21.86 25.38
N GLY A 2 -4.63 22.96 25.02
CA GLY A 2 -3.99 24.05 24.27
C GLY A 2 -3.18 24.96 25.19
N LEU A 3 -2.22 25.68 24.63
CA LEU A 3 -1.54 26.78 25.32
C LEU A 3 -2.56 27.92 25.52
N ASP A 4 -2.54 28.57 26.68
CA ASP A 4 -3.40 29.74 26.94
C ASP A 4 -3.00 30.88 26.00
N GLU A 5 -3.98 31.46 25.32
CA GLU A 5 -3.79 32.56 24.36
C GLU A 5 -3.21 33.83 25.01
N ASN A 6 -3.30 33.96 26.34
CA ASN A 6 -2.77 35.10 27.08
C ASN A 6 -1.30 34.94 27.52
N LEU A 7 -0.72 33.75 27.32
CA LEU A 7 0.61 33.40 27.85
C LEU A 7 1.76 33.89 26.97
N LEU A 8 1.53 34.09 25.67
CA LEU A 8 2.56 34.56 24.71
C LEU A 8 2.18 35.93 24.12
N LYS A 9 3.02 36.94 24.37
CA LYS A 9 2.83 38.31 23.85
C LYS A 9 3.82 38.69 22.73
N GLY A 10 4.74 37.79 22.40
CA GLY A 10 5.77 38.02 21.38
C GLY A 10 5.18 38.04 19.97
N LYS A 11 5.72 38.91 19.10
CA LYS A 11 5.33 39.00 17.67
C LYS A 11 6.17 38.11 16.75
N ILE A 12 7.24 37.52 17.29
CA ILE A 12 8.21 36.70 16.56
C ILE A 12 8.34 35.37 17.30
N LEU A 13 8.21 34.28 16.56
CA LEU A 13 8.49 32.92 17.00
C LEU A 13 9.70 32.42 16.20
N LEU A 14 10.76 32.03 16.89
CA LEU A 14 11.88 31.31 16.28
C LEU A 14 11.73 29.84 16.67
N ASN A 15 11.35 29.00 15.70
CA ASN A 15 11.33 27.55 15.91
C ASN A 15 12.77 27.03 15.87
N LEU A 16 13.14 26.17 16.83
CA LEU A 16 14.46 25.53 16.93
C LEU A 16 14.40 24.02 16.64
N ASP A 17 13.28 23.54 16.10
CA ASP A 17 13.01 22.14 15.79
C ASP A 17 13.46 21.75 14.36
N SER A 18 14.42 22.50 13.80
CA SER A 18 15.06 22.13 12.53
C SER A 18 16.15 21.09 12.81
N GLU A 19 16.19 20.02 12.03
CA GLU A 19 17.22 18.97 12.14
C GLU A 19 18.46 19.25 11.28
N GLU A 20 18.42 20.31 10.45
CA GLU A 20 19.49 20.70 9.52
C GLU A 20 20.07 22.08 9.90
N ASP A 21 21.40 22.17 10.01
CA ASP A 21 22.13 23.34 10.52
C ASP A 21 22.19 24.53 9.52
N ASP A 22 22.14 24.25 8.22
CA ASP A 22 22.30 25.24 7.15
C ASP A 22 20.97 25.58 6.44
N GLU A 23 19.83 25.20 7.03
CA GLU A 23 18.50 25.41 6.43
C GLU A 23 17.54 26.21 7.32
N LEU A 24 16.79 27.12 6.69
CA LEU A 24 15.70 27.86 7.33
C LEU A 24 14.35 27.33 6.87
N THR A 25 13.66 26.60 7.74
CA THR A 25 12.30 26.12 7.47
C THR A 25 11.28 27.24 7.70
N ILE A 26 10.66 27.71 6.63
CA ILE A 26 9.64 28.78 6.67
C ILE A 26 8.19 28.27 6.59
N GLY A 27 8.01 26.96 6.44
CA GLY A 27 6.69 26.33 6.40
C GLY A 27 6.75 24.81 6.36
N CYS A 28 5.67 24.16 6.80
CA CYS A 28 5.48 22.71 6.73
C CYS A 28 4.12 22.38 6.11
N ALA A 29 3.99 21.17 5.57
CA ALA A 29 2.69 20.66 5.12
C ALA A 29 1.79 20.36 6.33
N GLY A 30 0.51 20.66 6.22
CA GLY A 30 -0.51 20.10 7.11
C GLY A 30 -0.71 18.59 6.86
N GLY A 31 -1.39 17.90 7.76
CA GLY A 31 -1.68 16.47 7.63
C GLY A 31 -3.05 16.09 8.18
N ILE A 32 -3.67 15.08 7.58
CA ILE A 32 -4.90 14.46 8.06
C ILE A 32 -4.83 12.95 7.84
N ASP A 33 -5.27 12.18 8.83
CA ASP A 33 -5.41 10.74 8.72
C ASP A 33 -6.79 10.38 8.15
N THR A 34 -6.80 9.61 7.06
CA THR A 34 -8.01 9.00 6.51
C THR A 34 -7.95 7.50 6.71
N ASN A 35 -8.98 6.92 7.32
CA ASN A 35 -9.08 5.48 7.51
C ASN A 35 -10.31 4.95 6.77
N THR A 36 -10.20 3.76 6.19
CA THR A 36 -11.32 3.05 5.56
C THR A 36 -11.59 1.80 6.36
N HIS A 37 -12.87 1.48 6.56
CA HIS A 37 -13.29 0.25 7.21
C HIS A 37 -14.46 -0.37 6.44
N MET A 38 -14.37 -1.67 6.15
CA MET A 38 -15.41 -2.44 5.48
C MET A 38 -15.48 -3.85 6.05
N ASN A 39 -16.68 -4.27 6.43
CA ASN A 39 -16.97 -5.67 6.75
C ASN A 39 -17.24 -6.45 5.46
N TYR A 40 -16.75 -7.68 5.40
CA TYR A 40 -17.00 -8.61 4.30
C TYR A 40 -17.36 -9.99 4.83
N MET A 41 -18.05 -10.76 3.99
CA MET A 41 -18.39 -12.14 4.29
C MET A 41 -17.24 -13.06 3.91
N GLU A 42 -16.84 -13.91 4.85
CA GLU A 42 -15.98 -15.06 4.58
C GLU A 42 -16.82 -16.24 4.10
N VAL A 43 -16.28 -17.00 3.15
CA VAL A 43 -16.82 -18.27 2.66
C VAL A 43 -15.74 -19.33 2.73
N THR A 44 -16.13 -20.60 2.88
CA THR A 44 -15.19 -21.71 2.77
C THR A 44 -14.64 -21.77 1.35
N SER A 45 -13.35 -22.03 1.20
CA SER A 45 -12.75 -22.26 -0.12
C SER A 45 -13.39 -23.45 -0.82
N ASP A 46 -13.60 -23.31 -2.13
CA ASP A 46 -14.18 -24.37 -2.94
C ASP A 46 -13.25 -25.60 -2.99
N GLN A 47 -13.83 -26.78 -3.25
CA GLN A 47 -13.01 -27.97 -3.49
C GLN A 47 -12.18 -27.81 -4.77
N GLY A 48 -10.94 -28.32 -4.76
CA GLY A 48 -10.04 -28.21 -5.90
C GLY A 48 -9.35 -26.85 -6.04
N THR A 49 -9.44 -25.97 -5.04
CA THR A 49 -8.62 -24.74 -5.02
C THR A 49 -7.19 -25.02 -4.55
N GLU A 50 -6.24 -24.23 -5.06
CA GLU A 50 -4.84 -24.24 -4.62
C GLU A 50 -4.48 -22.95 -3.88
N GLY A 51 -3.63 -23.06 -2.86
CA GLY A 51 -3.22 -21.95 -2.00
C GLY A 51 -1.88 -21.35 -2.39
N PHE A 52 -1.77 -20.03 -2.28
CA PHE A 52 -0.51 -19.33 -2.52
C PHE A 52 -0.29 -18.20 -1.51
N LEU A 53 0.96 -18.04 -1.11
CA LEU A 53 1.46 -16.90 -0.34
C LEU A 53 2.20 -15.96 -1.28
N ILE A 54 1.66 -14.77 -1.49
CA ILE A 54 2.27 -13.70 -2.27
C ILE A 54 3.00 -12.77 -1.31
N LYS A 55 4.27 -12.46 -1.60
CA LYS A 55 5.03 -11.47 -0.84
C LYS A 55 5.57 -10.42 -1.80
N VAL A 56 5.32 -9.16 -1.51
CA VAL A 56 6.03 -8.01 -2.07
C VAL A 56 6.91 -7.48 -0.95
N LYS A 57 8.23 -7.44 -1.14
CA LYS A 57 9.19 -7.02 -0.11
C LYS A 57 10.42 -6.35 -0.70
N GLY A 58 11.27 -5.80 0.17
CA GLY A 58 12.57 -5.24 -0.23
C GLY A 58 12.49 -3.87 -0.91
N LEU A 59 11.31 -3.23 -0.90
CA LEU A 59 11.18 -1.82 -1.25
C LEU A 59 11.94 -0.96 -0.23
N LYS A 60 12.45 0.19 -0.69
CA LYS A 60 13.18 1.15 0.13
C LYS A 60 12.32 1.72 1.26
N GLY A 61 11.03 1.95 1.01
CA GLY A 61 10.14 2.63 1.94
C GLY A 61 10.54 4.09 2.09
N GLY A 62 10.36 4.69 3.26
CA GLY A 62 10.73 6.08 3.52
C GLY A 62 9.67 6.85 4.28
N HIS A 63 9.98 8.10 4.58
CA HIS A 63 9.04 9.02 5.21
C HIS A 63 7.99 9.48 4.19
N SER A 64 6.71 9.27 4.49
CA SER A 64 5.60 9.53 3.54
C SER A 64 5.37 11.01 3.18
N GLY A 65 6.00 11.95 3.89
CA GLY A 65 6.11 13.37 3.51
C GLY A 65 7.40 13.63 2.72
N LEU A 66 8.54 13.68 3.42
CA LEU A 66 9.86 13.96 2.84
C LEU A 66 10.21 13.12 1.60
N ASP A 67 9.99 11.81 1.61
CA ASP A 67 10.43 10.92 0.52
C ASP A 67 9.38 10.72 -0.60
N ILE A 68 8.17 11.28 -0.49
CA ILE A 68 7.05 10.93 -1.39
C ILE A 68 7.29 11.32 -2.85
N HIS A 69 8.11 12.34 -3.08
CA HIS A 69 8.50 12.84 -4.40
C HIS A 69 9.47 11.92 -5.13
N LEU A 70 10.11 10.98 -4.44
CA LEU A 70 11.17 10.12 -5.00
C LEU A 70 10.63 8.97 -5.88
N GLY A 71 9.32 8.86 -6.06
CA GLY A 71 8.70 7.82 -6.90
C GLY A 71 8.89 6.40 -6.37
N ARG A 72 9.18 6.24 -5.07
CA ARG A 72 9.38 4.94 -4.42
C ARG A 72 8.10 4.09 -4.49
N GLY A 73 8.27 2.78 -4.61
CA GLY A 73 7.17 1.84 -4.72
C GLY A 73 6.38 1.72 -3.41
N ASN A 74 5.05 1.63 -3.51
CA ASN A 74 4.17 1.34 -2.39
C ASN A 74 3.75 -0.14 -2.43
N ALA A 75 4.16 -0.93 -1.42
CA ALA A 75 3.89 -2.37 -1.37
C ALA A 75 2.39 -2.72 -1.47
N ASN A 76 1.52 -1.93 -0.83
CA ASN A 76 0.07 -2.17 -0.82
C ASN A 76 -0.53 -1.96 -2.22
N LYS A 77 -0.12 -0.89 -2.92
CA LYS A 77 -0.56 -0.63 -4.30
C LYS A 77 -0.05 -1.70 -5.27
N LEU A 78 1.19 -2.15 -5.11
CA LEU A 78 1.76 -3.22 -5.94
C LEU A 78 1.08 -4.57 -5.70
N MET A 79 0.81 -4.93 -4.44
CA MET A 79 0.05 -6.12 -4.08
C MET A 79 -1.33 -6.09 -4.75
N ASN A 80 -2.06 -4.98 -4.60
CA ASN A 80 -3.36 -4.83 -5.23
C ASN A 80 -3.31 -4.96 -6.75
N ARG A 81 -2.25 -4.43 -7.39
CA ARG A 81 -2.06 -4.55 -8.85
C ARG A 81 -1.85 -6.00 -9.31
N LEU A 82 -1.18 -6.83 -8.50
CA LEU A 82 -1.05 -8.28 -8.73
C LEU A 82 -2.40 -8.99 -8.60
N LEU A 83 -3.14 -8.72 -7.52
CA LEU A 83 -4.43 -9.36 -7.21
C LEU A 83 -5.55 -8.96 -8.17
N TYR A 84 -5.62 -7.68 -8.54
CA TYR A 84 -6.71 -7.12 -9.35
C TYR A 84 -6.89 -7.86 -10.68
N LYS A 85 -5.79 -8.07 -11.41
CA LYS A 85 -5.83 -8.68 -12.73
C LYS A 85 -5.80 -10.21 -12.72
N THR A 86 -5.55 -10.82 -11.57
CA THR A 86 -5.57 -12.28 -11.40
C THR A 86 -6.88 -12.78 -10.76
N THR A 87 -7.69 -11.88 -10.19
CA THR A 87 -8.99 -12.21 -9.57
C THR A 87 -9.95 -12.93 -10.49
N TYR A 88 -10.39 -12.29 -11.58
CA TYR A 88 -11.43 -12.86 -12.44
C TYR A 88 -10.94 -14.04 -13.29
N PRO A 89 -9.79 -13.96 -14.00
CA PRO A 89 -9.37 -15.03 -14.91
C PRO A 89 -9.11 -16.36 -14.21
N PHE A 90 -8.57 -16.33 -12.99
CA PHE A 90 -8.11 -17.52 -12.26
C PHE A 90 -8.99 -17.89 -11.06
N GLY A 91 -10.12 -17.20 -10.88
CA GLY A 91 -10.98 -17.40 -9.70
C GLY A 91 -10.28 -17.07 -8.38
N LEU A 92 -9.27 -16.18 -8.40
CA LEU A 92 -8.48 -15.89 -7.21
C LEU A 92 -9.36 -15.29 -6.11
N ARG A 93 -9.18 -15.79 -4.89
CA ARG A 93 -9.83 -15.34 -3.66
C ARG A 93 -8.82 -15.02 -2.58
N VAL A 94 -8.96 -13.87 -1.94
CA VAL A 94 -8.09 -13.40 -0.87
C VAL A 94 -8.59 -13.96 0.45
N SER A 95 -7.71 -14.59 1.22
CA SER A 95 -7.96 -14.96 2.61
C SER A 95 -7.51 -13.87 3.56
N SER A 96 -6.30 -13.34 3.35
CA SER A 96 -5.77 -12.25 4.17
C SER A 96 -4.75 -11.39 3.42
N ILE A 97 -4.58 -10.17 3.91
CA ILE A 97 -3.54 -9.22 3.49
C ILE A 97 -3.00 -8.53 4.74
N ASP A 98 -1.68 -8.49 4.89
CA ASP A 98 -0.99 -7.68 5.88
C ASP A 98 0.08 -6.88 5.15
N GLY A 99 -0.12 -5.57 5.04
CA GLY A 99 0.77 -4.69 4.29
C GLY A 99 1.06 -3.37 4.98
N GLY A 100 2.32 -2.95 4.89
CA GLY A 100 2.87 -1.78 5.59
C GLY A 100 3.12 -1.99 7.07
N SER A 101 3.27 -0.90 7.82
CA SER A 101 3.47 -0.96 9.27
C SER A 101 3.07 0.36 9.94
N LEU A 102 3.87 1.40 9.75
CA LEU A 102 3.68 2.72 10.33
C LEU A 102 2.86 3.62 9.41
N ARG A 103 1.99 4.46 10.00
CA ARG A 103 1.07 5.36 9.27
C ARG A 103 1.79 6.41 8.42
N ASN A 104 2.94 6.89 8.88
CA ASN A 104 3.74 7.91 8.21
C ASN A 104 4.87 7.34 7.34
N ALA A 105 4.84 6.03 7.02
CA ALA A 105 5.85 5.38 6.20
C ALA A 105 5.29 4.93 4.84
N ILE A 106 6.12 5.05 3.80
CA ILE A 106 5.88 4.37 2.52
C ILE A 106 6.07 2.86 2.77
N PRO A 107 5.05 2.02 2.56
CA PRO A 107 5.07 0.62 2.98
C PRO A 107 6.06 -0.19 2.14
N ARG A 108 6.95 -0.90 2.84
CA ARG A 108 8.04 -1.68 2.25
C ARG A 108 7.66 -3.09 1.86
N GLU A 109 6.67 -3.63 2.57
CA GLU A 109 6.29 -5.03 2.48
C GLU A 109 4.77 -5.17 2.50
N SER A 110 4.28 -6.18 1.79
CA SER A 110 2.90 -6.63 1.81
C SER A 110 2.85 -8.13 1.55
N VAL A 111 2.08 -8.83 2.36
CA VAL A 111 1.90 -10.29 2.29
C VAL A 111 0.42 -10.57 2.10
N ALA A 112 0.09 -11.43 1.13
CA ALA A 112 -1.28 -11.86 0.88
C ALA A 112 -1.37 -13.38 0.82
N LEU A 113 -2.35 -13.94 1.50
CA LEU A 113 -2.72 -15.35 1.40
C LEU A 113 -3.93 -15.46 0.48
N VAL A 114 -3.81 -16.26 -0.57
CA VAL A 114 -4.84 -16.40 -1.61
C VAL A 114 -5.12 -17.85 -1.95
N ALA A 115 -6.31 -18.11 -2.49
CA ALA A 115 -6.69 -19.34 -3.15
C ALA A 115 -6.99 -19.07 -4.63
N ILE A 116 -6.76 -20.02 -5.52
CA ILE A 116 -7.17 -19.96 -6.93
C ILE A 116 -7.88 -21.25 -7.34
N ASP A 117 -8.55 -21.23 -8.48
CA ASP A 117 -9.03 -22.45 -9.13
C ASP A 117 -7.83 -23.32 -9.56
N GLY A 118 -7.69 -24.52 -8.99
CA GLY A 118 -6.57 -25.42 -9.27
C GLY A 118 -6.50 -25.86 -10.74
N ALA A 119 -7.64 -25.91 -11.45
CA ALA A 119 -7.66 -26.20 -12.88
C ALA A 119 -6.94 -25.12 -13.72
N LYS A 120 -6.69 -23.94 -13.15
CA LYS A 120 -6.06 -22.79 -13.81
C LYS A 120 -4.66 -22.48 -13.27
N LYS A 121 -4.09 -23.36 -12.44
CA LYS A 121 -2.79 -23.17 -11.79
C LYS A 121 -1.71 -22.73 -12.77
N ASP A 122 -1.46 -23.51 -13.82
CA ASP A 122 -0.36 -23.24 -14.74
C ASP A 122 -0.51 -21.90 -15.47
N ASP A 123 -1.74 -21.54 -15.84
CA ASP A 123 -2.05 -20.27 -16.49
C ASP A 123 -1.86 -19.09 -15.52
N PHE A 124 -2.30 -19.26 -14.27
CA PHE A 124 -2.08 -18.29 -13.20
C PHE A 124 -0.58 -18.08 -12.94
N LEU A 125 0.21 -19.15 -12.84
CA LEU A 125 1.66 -19.05 -12.62
C LEU A 125 2.33 -18.26 -13.74
N ARG A 126 2.00 -18.55 -15.01
CA ARG A 126 2.55 -17.79 -16.16
C ARG A 126 2.15 -16.33 -16.13
N GLU A 127 0.88 -16.02 -15.88
CA GLU A 127 0.39 -14.64 -15.80
C GLU A 127 1.02 -13.88 -14.63
N PHE A 128 1.13 -14.52 -13.47
CA PHE A 128 1.75 -13.94 -12.29
C PHE A 128 3.23 -13.65 -12.56
N SER A 129 3.98 -14.60 -13.14
CA SER A 129 5.38 -14.40 -13.52
C SER A 129 5.56 -13.23 -14.48
N ARG A 130 4.69 -13.09 -15.48
CA ARG A 130 4.70 -11.93 -16.39
C ARG A 130 4.51 -10.61 -15.63
N ARG A 131 3.46 -10.53 -14.80
CA ARG A 131 3.16 -9.32 -14.01
C ARG A 131 4.26 -8.94 -13.04
N LYS A 132 4.84 -9.94 -12.39
CA LYS A 132 6.01 -9.78 -11.54
C LYS A 132 7.16 -9.16 -12.34
N ALA A 133 7.47 -9.69 -13.51
CA ALA A 133 8.54 -9.17 -14.36
C ALA A 133 8.27 -7.73 -14.81
N ASP A 134 7.04 -7.41 -15.21
CA ASP A 134 6.63 -6.06 -15.60
C ASP A 134 6.86 -5.06 -14.45
N ILE A 135 6.37 -5.38 -13.25
CA ILE A 135 6.55 -4.52 -12.06
C ILE A 135 8.04 -4.36 -11.71
N GLN A 136 8.81 -5.46 -11.72
CA GLN A 136 10.23 -5.39 -11.42
C GLN A 136 11.01 -4.56 -12.45
N GLN A 137 10.61 -4.61 -13.72
CA GLN A 137 11.22 -3.81 -14.77
C GLN A 137 10.86 -2.32 -14.64
N GLU A 138 9.61 -2.00 -14.34
CA GLU A 138 9.15 -0.61 -14.12
C GLU A 138 9.92 0.08 -12.98
N PHE A 139 10.16 -0.64 -11.89
CA PHE A 139 10.82 -0.10 -10.69
C PHE A 139 12.33 -0.37 -10.62
N LYS A 140 12.93 -0.96 -11.65
CA LYS A 140 14.32 -1.47 -11.62
C LYS A 140 15.36 -0.43 -11.17
N SER A 141 15.21 0.83 -11.58
CA SER A 141 16.14 1.92 -11.23
C SER A 141 15.89 2.49 -9.84
N ILE A 142 14.65 2.46 -9.35
CA ILE A 142 14.24 3.10 -8.10
C ILE A 142 14.31 2.10 -6.94
N GLU A 143 13.87 0.86 -7.16
CA GLU A 143 13.71 -0.20 -6.16
C GLU A 143 14.55 -1.45 -6.51
N PRO A 144 15.89 -1.35 -6.51
CA PRO A 144 16.76 -2.48 -6.86
C PRO A 144 16.60 -3.69 -5.92
N GLY A 145 16.06 -3.47 -4.71
CA GLY A 145 15.77 -4.51 -3.73
C GLY A 145 14.39 -5.17 -3.87
N LEU A 146 13.55 -4.71 -4.81
CA LEU A 146 12.18 -5.22 -4.97
C LEU A 146 12.16 -6.72 -5.29
N SER A 147 11.60 -7.47 -4.36
CA SER A 147 11.38 -8.91 -4.47
C SER A 147 9.89 -9.22 -4.40
N ILE A 148 9.39 -9.88 -5.43
CA ILE A 148 8.03 -10.41 -5.48
C ILE A 148 8.13 -11.93 -5.52
N THR A 149 7.55 -12.62 -4.55
CA THR A 149 7.53 -14.09 -4.48
C THR A 149 6.10 -14.62 -4.47
N LEU A 150 5.97 -15.84 -4.98
CA LEU A 150 4.75 -16.62 -4.98
C LEU A 150 5.15 -18.01 -4.48
N GLU A 151 4.69 -18.38 -3.30
CA GLU A 151 5.00 -19.65 -2.65
C GLU A 151 3.73 -20.48 -2.60
N GLU A 152 3.77 -21.69 -3.16
CA GLU A 152 2.65 -22.62 -3.09
C GLU A 152 2.49 -23.16 -1.66
N MET A 153 1.24 -23.29 -1.22
CA MET A 153 0.90 -23.80 0.10
C MET A 153 -0.50 -24.42 0.11
N HIS A 154 -0.89 -24.96 1.27
CA HIS A 154 -2.26 -25.43 1.44
C HIS A 154 -3.26 -24.29 1.24
N ALA A 155 -4.35 -24.59 0.54
CA ALA A 155 -5.43 -23.63 0.34
C ALA A 155 -5.97 -23.15 1.69
N PRO A 156 -6.16 -21.83 1.88
CA PRO A 156 -6.79 -21.31 3.09
C PRO A 156 -8.19 -21.90 3.24
N VAL A 157 -8.61 -22.19 4.47
CA VAL A 157 -9.94 -22.76 4.73
C VAL A 157 -11.05 -21.75 4.39
N LYS A 158 -10.80 -20.47 4.68
CA LYS A 158 -11.73 -19.38 4.46
C LYS A 158 -11.13 -18.31 3.57
N VAL A 159 -11.96 -17.77 2.69
CA VAL A 159 -11.62 -16.67 1.80
C VAL A 159 -12.74 -15.64 1.75
N MET A 160 -12.41 -14.43 1.35
CA MET A 160 -13.34 -13.34 1.12
C MET A 160 -14.30 -13.69 -0.03
N ARG A 161 -15.60 -13.46 0.17
CA ARG A 161 -16.61 -13.59 -0.89
C ARG A 161 -16.33 -12.59 -2.01
N ALA A 162 -16.61 -13.00 -3.25
CA ALA A 162 -16.29 -12.25 -4.47
C ALA A 162 -16.70 -10.76 -4.44
N GLU A 163 -17.92 -10.46 -3.98
CA GLU A 163 -18.43 -9.08 -3.89
C GLU A 163 -17.58 -8.19 -2.97
N GLY A 164 -17.18 -8.72 -1.80
CA GLY A 164 -16.32 -7.99 -0.86
C GLY A 164 -14.93 -7.75 -1.45
N GLN A 165 -14.39 -8.76 -2.13
CA GLN A 165 -13.07 -8.66 -2.75
C GLN A 165 -13.05 -7.65 -3.88
N GLU A 166 -14.07 -7.63 -4.73
CA GLU A 166 -14.17 -6.63 -5.79
C GLU A 166 -14.21 -5.20 -5.23
N LYS A 167 -15.03 -4.96 -4.20
CA LYS A 167 -15.10 -3.64 -3.53
C LYS A 167 -13.76 -3.24 -2.93
N MET A 168 -13.12 -4.15 -2.18
CA MET A 168 -11.80 -3.91 -1.58
C MET A 168 -10.74 -3.61 -2.64
N LEU A 169 -10.61 -4.46 -3.66
CA LEU A 169 -9.58 -4.29 -4.70
C LEU A 169 -9.80 -2.98 -5.47
N ASN A 170 -11.05 -2.64 -5.80
CA ASN A 170 -11.40 -1.37 -6.45
C ASN A 170 -11.07 -0.16 -5.56
N ALA A 171 -11.40 -0.22 -4.26
CA ALA A 171 -11.08 0.85 -3.32
C ALA A 171 -9.57 1.09 -3.21
N ILE A 172 -8.78 0.03 -3.06
CA ILE A 172 -7.31 0.12 -3.02
C ILE A 172 -6.76 0.59 -4.37
N TYR A 173 -7.40 0.28 -5.50
CA TYR A 173 -6.96 0.77 -6.80
C TYR A 173 -7.22 2.27 -6.95
N ALA A 174 -8.41 2.71 -6.57
CA ALA A 174 -8.91 4.07 -6.75
C ALA A 174 -8.31 5.08 -5.75
N VAL A 175 -7.93 4.65 -4.54
CA VAL A 175 -7.38 5.58 -3.54
C VAL A 175 -6.12 6.28 -4.06
N PRO A 176 -6.04 7.63 -4.01
CA PRO A 176 -4.86 8.37 -4.40
C PRO A 176 -3.63 7.93 -3.59
N ASN A 177 -2.47 7.83 -4.25
CA ASN A 177 -1.21 7.49 -3.60
C ASN A 177 -0.03 8.10 -4.36
N GLY A 178 0.87 8.77 -3.64
CA GLY A 178 2.00 9.51 -4.18
C GLY A 178 1.71 11.01 -4.22
N VAL A 179 2.50 11.72 -5.03
CA VAL A 179 2.30 13.15 -5.30
C VAL A 179 0.99 13.36 -6.06
N TRP A 180 0.13 14.21 -5.52
CA TRP A 180 -1.08 14.68 -6.18
C TRP A 180 -0.81 15.96 -6.98
N ARG A 181 -0.09 16.92 -6.38
CA ARG A 181 0.23 18.20 -7.00
C ARG A 181 1.59 18.72 -6.52
N MET A 182 2.38 19.23 -7.46
CA MET A 182 3.57 20.04 -7.19
C MET A 182 3.18 21.52 -7.10
N ALA A 183 3.86 22.28 -6.24
CA ALA A 183 3.66 23.72 -6.16
C ALA A 183 4.06 24.38 -7.50
N PRO A 184 3.23 25.28 -8.07
CA PRO A 184 3.53 25.94 -9.33
C PRO A 184 4.64 26.98 -9.19
N ASP A 185 4.71 27.63 -8.03
CA ASP A 185 5.59 28.78 -7.79
C ASP A 185 6.92 28.38 -7.13
N ILE A 186 7.03 27.14 -6.64
CA ILE A 186 8.22 26.64 -5.94
C ILE A 186 8.67 25.32 -6.59
N PRO A 187 9.70 25.36 -7.46
CA PRO A 187 10.23 24.18 -8.13
C PRO A 187 10.64 23.08 -7.13
N GLY A 188 10.18 21.85 -7.39
CA GLY A 188 10.52 20.67 -6.58
C GLY A 188 9.71 20.51 -5.29
N LEU A 189 8.87 21.48 -4.91
CA LEU A 189 8.04 21.37 -3.71
C LEU A 189 6.75 20.58 -3.99
N VAL A 190 6.53 19.52 -3.22
CA VAL A 190 5.24 18.81 -3.19
C VAL A 190 4.24 19.67 -2.44
N GLU A 191 3.13 20.03 -3.08
CA GLU A 191 2.06 20.78 -2.43
C GLU A 191 1.02 19.85 -1.79
N THR A 192 0.69 18.75 -2.47
CA THR A 192 -0.28 17.77 -1.95
C THR A 192 0.14 16.37 -2.34
N SER A 193 0.05 15.44 -1.40
CA SER A 193 0.33 14.03 -1.60
C SER A 193 -0.49 13.18 -0.62
N SER A 194 -0.56 11.88 -0.89
CA SER A 194 -1.12 10.89 0.03
C SER A 194 -0.29 9.60 0.00
N SER A 195 -0.33 8.79 1.05
CA SER A 195 0.33 7.49 1.09
C SER A 195 -0.59 6.45 1.71
N LEU A 196 -0.87 5.36 0.99
CA LEU A 196 -1.61 4.23 1.54
C LEU A 196 -0.67 3.38 2.40
N ALA A 197 -0.58 3.73 3.68
CA ALA A 197 0.44 3.22 4.58
C ALA A 197 0.15 1.82 5.13
N ARG A 198 -1.11 1.51 5.44
CA ARG A 198 -1.51 0.21 6.02
C ARG A 198 -2.66 -0.39 5.22
N VAL A 199 -2.61 -1.69 5.02
CA VAL A 199 -3.75 -2.48 4.52
C VAL A 199 -3.81 -3.76 5.35
N ILE A 200 -4.94 -3.97 6.02
CA ILE A 200 -5.24 -5.18 6.77
C ILE A 200 -6.53 -5.78 6.25
N VAL A 201 -6.46 -7.06 5.89
CA VAL A 201 -7.59 -7.89 5.53
C VAL A 201 -7.49 -9.14 6.34
N LYS A 202 -8.40 -9.32 7.30
CA LYS A 202 -8.42 -10.49 8.16
C LYS A 202 -9.77 -10.60 8.87
N ASP A 203 -10.20 -11.82 9.20
CA ASP A 203 -11.30 -12.07 10.12
C ASP A 203 -12.63 -11.36 9.74
N GLY A 204 -12.89 -11.20 8.43
CA GLY A 204 -14.10 -10.52 7.93
C GLY A 204 -14.00 -8.98 7.85
N GLU A 205 -12.83 -8.39 8.15
CA GLU A 205 -12.63 -6.94 8.18
C GLU A 205 -11.52 -6.50 7.20
N PHE A 206 -11.80 -5.42 6.48
CA PHE A 206 -10.84 -4.69 5.65
C PHE A 206 -10.63 -3.29 6.25
N VAL A 207 -9.38 -2.97 6.59
CA VAL A 207 -8.98 -1.70 7.22
C VAL A 207 -7.75 -1.11 6.52
N THR A 208 -7.74 0.21 6.35
CA THR A 208 -6.58 0.99 5.89
C THR A 208 -6.26 2.12 6.83
#